data_AF-A0AAW2W7Q2-F1
#
_entry.id   AF-A0AAW2W7Q2-F1
#
_cell.length_a   1.000
_cell.length_b   1.000
_cell.length_c   1.000
_cell.angle_alpha   90.00
_cell.angle_beta   90.00
_cell.angle_gamma   90.00
#
_symmetry.space_group_name_H-M   'P 1'
#
loop_
_entity.id
_entity.type
_entity.pdbx_description
1 polymer ?
#
loop_
_entity_poly.entity_id
_entity_poly.type
_entity_poly.pdbx_seq_one_letter_code
_entity_poly.pdbx_strand_id
1 'polypeptide(L)'
;MDTNKFNGTNYTDWLRNLRINLDFKNQRYVMDKPLPTVLPKGSSPEERFTIDKWLEDNCKVRSIILTSMTNEIQKQYDRLDDVPSIMLCMKEVCSS
;
A
#
# COMPACT_ATOMS: atom_id res chain seq x y z
N MET A 1 -3.75 -13.99 17.68
CA MET A 1 -4.19 -14.42 16.33
C MET A 1 -3.51 -13.48 15.36
N ASP A 2 -2.34 -13.89 14.87
CA ASP A 2 -1.51 -13.13 13.92
C ASP A 2 -1.23 -13.98 12.67
N THR A 3 -2.01 -15.04 12.47
CA THR A 3 -1.81 -16.06 11.42
C THR A 3 -1.84 -15.49 10.00
N ASN A 4 -2.44 -14.31 9.80
CA ASN A 4 -2.50 -13.63 8.51
C ASN A 4 -1.55 -12.43 8.42
N LYS A 5 -0.75 -12.15 9.44
CA LYS A 5 0.25 -11.08 9.37
C LYS A 5 1.43 -11.53 8.54
N PHE A 6 1.99 -10.60 7.77
CA PHE A 6 3.24 -10.82 7.08
C PHE A 6 4.37 -11.00 8.11
N ASN A 7 5.06 -12.14 8.02
CA ASN A 7 6.12 -12.54 8.94
C ASN A 7 7.46 -12.80 8.22
N GLY A 8 7.58 -12.41 6.95
CA GLY A 8 8.77 -12.62 6.13
C GLY A 8 8.75 -13.91 5.30
N THR A 9 8.03 -14.94 5.73
CA THR A 9 8.03 -16.26 5.05
C THR A 9 6.73 -16.54 4.29
N ASN A 10 5.65 -15.81 4.58
CA ASN A 10 4.31 -16.04 4.03
C ASN A 10 3.88 -15.03 2.96
N TYR A 11 4.80 -14.47 2.18
CA TYR A 11 4.54 -13.37 1.24
C TYR A 11 3.36 -13.64 0.30
N THR A 12 3.31 -14.80 -0.35
CA THR A 12 2.27 -15.14 -1.33
C THR A 12 0.86 -15.18 -0.70
N ASP A 13 0.72 -15.84 0.45
CA ASP A 13 -0.57 -15.94 1.15
C ASP A 13 -1.00 -14.60 1.74
N TRP A 14 -0.06 -13.87 2.34
CA TRP A 14 -0.29 -12.52 2.84
C TRP A 14 -0.73 -11.57 1.71
N LEU A 15 -0.03 -11.57 0.57
CA LEU A 15 -0.35 -10.73 -0.58
C LEU A 15 -1.74 -11.06 -1.16
N ARG A 16 -2.11 -12.35 -1.21
CA ARG A 16 -3.46 -12.77 -1.62
C ARG A 16 -4.52 -12.19 -0.67
N ASN A 17 -4.32 -12.31 0.63
CA ASN A 17 -5.25 -11.80 1.64
C ASN A 17 -5.35 -10.27 1.60
N LEU A 18 -4.22 -9.58 1.42
CA LEU A 18 -4.18 -8.13 1.26
C LEU A 18 -4.97 -7.69 0.03
N ARG A 19 -4.75 -8.32 -1.14
CA ARG A 19 -5.49 -8.01 -2.37
C ARG A 19 -6.99 -8.18 -2.21
N ILE A 20 -7.44 -9.27 -1.57
CA ILE A 20 -8.87 -9.49 -1.28
C ILE A 20 -9.44 -8.37 -0.39
N ASN A 21 -8.70 -7.95 0.64
CA ASN A 21 -9.12 -6.87 1.52
C ASN A 21 -9.22 -5.51 0.79
N LEU A 22 -8.26 -5.24 -0.09
CA LEU A 22 -8.22 -4.00 -0.87
C LEU A 22 -9.25 -3.97 -2.00
N ASP A 23 -9.55 -5.12 -2.62
CA ASP A 23 -10.64 -5.25 -3.59
C ASP A 23 -11.99 -4.96 -2.93
N PHE A 24 -12.22 -5.49 -1.72
CA PHE A 24 -13.42 -5.17 -0.92
C PHE A 24 -13.56 -3.67 -0.62
N LYS A 25 -12.43 -2.95 -0.47
CA LYS A 25 -12.40 -1.50 -0.21
C LYS A 25 -12.37 -0.65 -1.49
N ASN A 26 -12.29 -1.27 -2.68
CA ASN A 26 -12.05 -0.61 -3.96
C ASN A 26 -10.76 0.24 -4.00
N GLN A 27 -9.70 -0.24 -3.34
CA GLN A 27 -8.43 0.49 -3.16
C GLN A 27 -7.22 -0.23 -3.77
N ARG A 28 -7.42 -1.39 -4.40
CA ARG A 28 -6.32 -2.19 -4.98
C ARG A 28 -5.48 -1.39 -5.98
N TYR A 29 -6.10 -0.49 -6.72
CA TYR A 29 -5.45 0.36 -7.72
C TYR A 29 -4.27 1.18 -7.18
N VAL A 30 -4.23 1.46 -5.88
CA VAL A 30 -3.14 2.19 -5.20
C VAL A 30 -1.83 1.39 -5.23
N MET A 31 -1.92 0.05 -5.23
CA MET A 31 -0.72 -0.80 -5.30
C MET A 31 -0.05 -0.76 -6.67
N ASP A 32 -0.85 -0.60 -7.72
CA ASP A 32 -0.41 -0.75 -9.11
C ASP A 32 -0.05 0.59 -9.76
N LYS A 33 -0.49 1.72 -9.19
CA LYS A 33 -0.30 3.05 -9.75
C LYS A 33 0.67 3.88 -8.90
N PRO A 34 1.63 4.59 -9.51
CA PRO A 34 2.52 5.48 -8.78
C PRO A 34 1.76 6.70 -8.24
N LEU A 35 2.38 7.38 -7.26
CA LEU A 35 1.88 8.62 -6.69
C LEU A 35 1.69 9.68 -7.80
N PRO A 36 0.53 10.36 -7.88
CA PRO A 36 0.34 11.46 -8.82
C PRO A 36 1.36 12.56 -8.52
N THR A 37 2.24 12.86 -9.48
CA THR A 37 3.47 13.61 -9.21
C THR A 37 3.28 15.11 -9.04
N VAL A 38 2.12 15.70 -9.40
CA VAL A 38 1.62 17.05 -9.06
C VAL A 38 0.46 17.41 -10.00
N LEU A 39 -0.56 18.11 -9.48
CA LEU A 39 -1.62 18.75 -10.27
C LEU A 39 -1.05 19.95 -11.05
N PRO A 40 -1.16 19.99 -12.40
CA PRO A 40 -0.79 21.16 -13.18
C PRO A 40 -1.55 22.41 -12.72
N LYS A 41 -0.89 23.58 -12.81
CA LYS A 41 -1.55 24.87 -12.52
C LYS A 41 -2.71 25.07 -13.51
N GLY A 42 -3.93 25.13 -13.01
CA GLY A 42 -5.15 25.17 -13.83
C GLY A 42 -5.96 23.87 -13.85
N SER A 43 -5.56 22.85 -13.08
CA SER A 43 -6.35 21.62 -12.93
C SER A 43 -7.78 21.91 -12.50
N SER A 44 -8.71 21.23 -13.18
CA SER A 44 -10.15 21.24 -12.90
C SER A 44 -10.46 20.76 -11.47
N PRO A 45 -11.60 21.16 -10.90
CA PRO A 45 -12.07 20.62 -9.62
C PRO A 45 -12.11 19.08 -9.59
N GLU A 46 -12.47 18.44 -10.70
CA GLU A 46 -12.57 16.98 -10.85
C GLU A 46 -11.21 16.30 -10.79
N GLU A 47 -10.19 16.88 -11.43
CA GLU A 47 -8.81 16.39 -11.35
C GLU A 47 -8.25 16.51 -9.93
N ARG A 48 -8.53 17.64 -9.26
CA ARG A 48 -8.14 17.85 -7.85
C ARG A 48 -8.78 16.81 -6.94
N PHE A 49 -10.09 16.62 -7.07
CA PHE A 49 -10.83 15.62 -6.30
C PHE A 49 -10.27 14.20 -6.52
N THR A 50 -9.92 13.86 -7.76
CA THR A 50 -9.33 12.56 -8.08
C THR A 50 -7.98 12.37 -7.39
N ILE A 51 -7.14 13.39 -7.36
CA ILE A 51 -5.82 13.34 -6.71
C ILE A 51 -5.95 13.31 -5.18
N ASP A 52 -6.83 14.12 -4.60
CA ASP A 52 -7.08 14.11 -3.16
C ASP A 52 -7.60 12.75 -2.69
N LYS A 53 -8.56 12.17 -3.44
CA LYS A 53 -9.06 10.82 -3.20
C LYS A 53 -7.94 9.78 -3.28
N TRP A 54 -7.07 9.89 -4.29
CA TRP A 54 -5.95 8.97 -4.45
C TRP A 54 -4.99 9.07 -3.25
N LEU A 55 -4.65 10.28 -2.79
CA LEU A 55 -3.77 10.49 -1.64
C LEU A 55 -4.38 9.93 -0.34
N GLU A 56 -5.68 10.12 -0.15
CA GLU A 56 -6.42 9.56 0.99
C GLU A 56 -6.41 8.03 0.95
N ASP A 57 -6.68 7.43 -0.21
CA ASP A 57 -6.64 5.99 -0.39
C ASP A 57 -5.21 5.44 -0.20
N ASN A 58 -4.18 6.14 -0.66
CA ASN A 58 -2.77 5.77 -0.40
C ASN A 58 -2.45 5.73 1.10
N CYS A 59 -2.86 6.75 1.86
CA CYS A 59 -2.67 6.77 3.32
C CYS A 59 -3.39 5.59 4.01
N LYS A 60 -4.61 5.25 3.57
CA LYS A 60 -5.38 4.10 4.09
C LYS A 60 -4.70 2.78 3.76
N VAL A 61 -4.31 2.57 2.50
CA VAL A 61 -3.64 1.34 2.06
C VAL A 61 -2.30 1.16 2.75
N ARG A 62 -1.51 2.22 2.91
CA ARG A 62 -0.26 2.19 3.68
C ARG A 62 -0.51 1.70 5.11
N SER A 63 -1.52 2.25 5.77
CA SER A 63 -1.90 1.84 7.13
C SER A 63 -2.34 0.38 7.20
N ILE A 64 -3.10 -0.10 6.23
CA ILE A 64 -3.51 -1.52 6.12
C ILE A 64 -2.28 -2.41 5.97
N ILE A 65 -1.35 -2.06 5.07
CA ILE A 65 -0.13 -2.83 4.84
C ILE A 65 0.69 -2.92 6.12
N LEU A 66 0.99 -1.78 6.76
CA LEU A 66 1.78 -1.73 7.99
C LEU A 66 1.14 -2.50 9.15
N THR A 67 -0.18 -2.37 9.35
CA THR A 67 -0.89 -3.10 10.42
C THR A 67 -1.04 -4.60 10.13
N SER A 68 -0.94 -5.00 8.86
CA SER A 68 -0.92 -6.40 8.43
C SER A 68 0.46 -7.06 8.55
N MET A 69 1.48 -6.37 9.08
CA MET A 69 2.82 -6.91 9.34
C MET A 69 2.99 -7.25 10.82
N THR A 70 3.93 -8.14 11.14
CA THR A 70 4.45 -8.26 12.50
C THR A 70 5.12 -6.95 12.94
N ASN A 71 5.14 -6.67 14.24
CA ASN A 71 5.73 -5.43 14.75
C ASN A 71 7.21 -5.26 14.39
N GLU A 72 7.95 -6.36 14.25
CA GLU A 72 9.36 -6.33 13.84
C GLU A 72 9.51 -5.84 12.40
N ILE A 73 8.70 -6.38 11.49
CA ILE A 73 8.72 -6.02 10.08
C ILE A 73 8.14 -4.62 9.87
N GLN A 74 7.06 -4.28 10.58
CA GLN A 74 6.41 -2.97 10.49
C GLN A 74 7.42 -1.82 10.73
N LYS A 75 8.29 -1.94 11.74
CA LYS A 75 9.31 -0.93 12.07
C LYS A 75 10.35 -0.71 10.98
N GLN A 76 10.49 -1.64 10.04
CA GLN A 76 11.41 -1.51 8.90
C GLN A 76 10.80 -0.65 7.80
N TYR A 77 9.47 -0.64 7.69
CA TYR A 77 8.74 -0.02 6.58
C TYR A 77 7.89 1.19 6.99
N ASP A 78 7.74 1.49 8.28
CA ASP A 78 6.88 2.56 8.80
C ASP A 78 7.35 3.98 8.41
N ARG A 79 8.60 4.13 7.96
CA ARG A 79 9.18 5.38 7.45
C ARG A 79 8.99 5.59 5.95
N LEU A 80 8.47 4.61 5.22
CA LEU A 80 8.24 4.75 3.78
C LEU A 80 6.86 5.38 3.53
N ASP A 81 6.82 6.42 2.71
CA ASP A 81 5.59 7.20 2.49
C ASP A 81 4.70 6.65 1.36
N ASP A 82 5.28 5.86 0.45
CA ASP A 82 4.57 5.35 -0.72
C ASP A 82 4.41 3.82 -0.69
N VAL A 83 3.18 3.38 -1.00
CA VAL A 83 2.79 1.96 -1.04
C VAL A 83 3.61 1.17 -2.08
N PRO A 84 3.85 1.66 -3.31
CA PRO A 84 4.64 0.93 -4.30
C PRO A 84 6.06 0.58 -3.82
N SER A 85 6.78 1.49 -3.17
CA SER A 85 8.12 1.24 -2.63
C SER A 85 8.10 0.20 -1.53
N ILE A 86 7.12 0.26 -0.61
CA ILE A 86 6.95 -0.78 0.42
C ILE A 86 6.77 -2.15 -0.26
N MET A 87 5.89 -2.22 -1.25
CA MET A 87 5.62 -3.48 -1.98
C MET A 87 6.82 -4.00 -2.75
N LEU A 88 7.63 -3.11 -3.35
CA LEU A 88 8.84 -3.47 -4.07
C LEU A 88 9.91 -4.03 -3.13
N CYS A 89 10.21 -3.32 -2.03
CA CYS A 89 11.19 -3.78 -1.04
C CYS A 89 10.80 -5.15 -0.47
N MET A 90 9.52 -5.35 -0.16
CA MET A 90 9.04 -6.65 0.34
C MET A 90 9.23 -7.77 -0.68
N LYS A 91 8.99 -7.50 -1.97
CA LYS A 91 9.17 -8.50 -3.03
C LYS A 91 10.64 -8.92 -3.16
N GLU A 92 11.56 -7.97 -3.08
CA GLU A 92 13.01 -8.23 -3.15
C GLU A 92 13.49 -9.09 -1.99
N VAL A 93 13.08 -8.75 -0.76
CA VAL A 93 13.44 -9.50 0.46
C VAL A 93 12.90 -10.93 0.45
N CYS A 94 11.69 -11.16 -0.08
CA CYS A 94 11.09 -12.50 -0.13
C CYS A 94 11.50 -13.34 -1.36
N SER A 95 12.15 -12.74 -2.35
CA SER A 95 12.64 -13.46 -3.56
C SER A 95 14.11 -13.86 -3.46
N SER A 96 14.76 -13.55 -2.33
CA SER A 96 16.17 -13.85 -2.01
C SER A 96 16.27 -15.07 -1.12
#